data_AF-A0A941PD65-F1
#
_entry.id   AF-A0A941PD65-F1
#
_cell.length_a   1.000
_cell.length_b   1.000
_cell.length_c   1.000
_cell.angle_alpha   90.00
_cell.angle_beta   90.00
_cell.angle_gamma   90.00
#
_symmetry.space_group_name_H-M   'P 1'
#
loop_
_entity.id
_entity.type
_entity.pdbx_description
1 polymer ?
#
loop_
_entity_poly.entity_id
_entity_poly.type
_entity_poly.pdbx_seq_one_letter_code
_entity_poly.pdbx_strand_id
1 'polypeptide(L)' 'MEITKPFDQSSPLLFDQVCGGPAIPEVKIDVCRAATDGLVTYLQYVLSNVFLSEYSAFCDTDNGHSHQAKSTSKNSRRV' A
#
# COMPACT_ATOMS: atom_id res chain seq x y z
N MET A 1 4.60 3.31 -8.49
CA MET A 1 3.64 3.90 -7.54
C MET A 1 4.18 3.70 -6.15
N GLU A 2 3.97 4.65 -5.24
CA GLU A 2 4.45 4.59 -3.85
C GLU A 2 3.26 4.78 -2.91
N ILE A 3 3.19 3.95 -1.86
CA ILE A 3 2.11 3.98 -0.86
C ILE A 3 2.74 4.00 0.53
N THR A 4 2.31 4.94 1.36
CA THR A 4 2.65 5.02 2.78
C THR A 4 1.43 4.64 3.61
N LYS A 5 1.61 3.76 4.59
CA LYS A 5 0.57 3.32 5.52
C LYS A 5 1.10 3.27 6.95
N PRO A 6 0.22 3.31 7.96
CA PRO A 6 0.60 2.95 9.33
C PRO A 6 1.09 1.50 9.39
N PHE A 7 1.98 1.22 10.34
CA PHE A 7 2.39 -0.14 10.64
C PHE A 7 1.22 -0.87 11.33
N ASP A 8 0.54 -1.74 10.59
CA ASP A 8 -0.55 -2.59 11.07
C ASP A 8 -0.27 -4.09 10.82
N GLN A 9 -1.28 -4.93 11.05
CA GLN A 9 -1.18 -6.38 10.88
C GLN A 9 -0.81 -6.84 9.46
N SER A 10 -1.01 -6.00 8.44
CA SER A 10 -0.63 -6.33 7.05
C SER A 10 0.85 -6.04 6.75
N SER A 11 1.54 -5.29 7.62
CA SER A 11 2.93 -4.90 7.43
C SER A 11 3.89 -6.08 7.27
N PRO A 12 3.82 -7.15 8.09
CA PRO A 12 4.65 -8.34 7.89
C PRO A 12 4.34 -9.08 6.59
N LEU A 13 3.06 -9.07 6.16
CA LEU A 13 2.64 -9.72 4.91
C LEU A 13 3.19 -8.98 3.69
N LEU A 14 3.18 -7.65 3.71
CA LEU A 14 3.77 -6.83 2.65
C LEU A 14 5.29 -7.01 2.56
N PHE A 15 5.96 -7.17 3.71
CA PHE A 15 7.38 -7.46 3.76
C PHE A 15 7.70 -8.83 3.14
N ASP A 16 6.98 -9.88 3.55
CA ASP A 16 7.16 -11.23 3.00
C ASP A 16 6.92 -11.26 1.48
N GLN A 17 5.88 -10.54 1.03
CA GLN A 17 5.56 -10.42 -0.39
C GLN A 17 6.69 -9.75 -1.19
N VAL A 18 7.43 -8.80 -0.61
CA VAL A 18 8.61 -8.18 -1.26
C VAL A 18 9.80 -9.12 -1.32
N CYS A 19 10.00 -9.98 -0.32
CA CYS A 19 11.16 -10.88 -0.24
C CYS A 19 11.12 -12.00 -1.30
N GLY A 20 9.95 -12.44 -1.74
CA GLY A 20 9.82 -13.48 -2.74
C GLY A 20 8.39 -13.86 -3.10
N GLY A 21 7.43 -13.02 -2.74
CA GLY A 21 6.03 -13.29 -3.00
C GLY A 21 5.69 -13.30 -4.50
N PRO A 22 4.65 -14.04 -4.91
CA PRO A 22 4.16 -14.01 -6.28
C PRO A 22 3.63 -12.62 -6.67
N ALA A 23 3.31 -12.40 -7.95
CA ALA A 23 2.55 -11.22 -8.32
C ALA A 23 1.18 -11.21 -7.60
N ILE A 24 0.78 -10.08 -7.03
CA ILE A 24 -0.57 -9.89 -6.52
C ILE A 24 -1.50 -9.75 -7.73
N PRO A 25 -2.52 -10.61 -7.91
CA PRO A 25 -3.33 -10.61 -9.13
C PRO A 25 -4.02 -9.27 -9.37
N GLU A 26 -4.54 -8.66 -8.31
CA GLU A 26 -5.28 -7.41 -8.38
C GLU A 26 -5.08 -6.58 -7.09
N VAL A 27 -4.84 -5.28 -7.25
CA VAL A 27 -4.81 -4.29 -6.17
C VAL A 27 -5.77 -3.16 -6.50
N LYS A 28 -6.71 -2.88 -5.59
CA LYS A 28 -7.65 -1.76 -5.69
C LYS A 28 -7.28 -0.68 -4.69
N ILE A 29 -7.19 0.55 -5.16
CA ILE A 29 -6.88 1.71 -4.33
C ILE A 29 -8.01 2.71 -4.50
N ASP A 30 -8.83 2.80 -3.45
CA ASP A 30 -9.98 3.69 -3.40
C ASP A 30 -9.58 5.03 -2.80
N VAL A 31 -9.79 6.10 -3.56
CA VAL A 31 -9.70 7.46 -3.07
C VAL A 31 -11.10 7.91 -2.68
N CYS A 32 -11.30 8.05 -1.38
CA CYS A 32 -12.57 8.39 -0.77
C CYS A 32 -12.58 9.82 -0.27
N ARG A 33 -13.73 10.49 -0.37
CA ARG A 33 -14.00 11.75 0.33
C ARG A 33 -14.82 11.46 1.58
N ALA A 34 -14.59 12.22 2.64
CA ALA A 34 -15.46 12.23 3.79
C ALA A 34 -16.80 12.90 3.42
N ALA A 35 -17.91 12.22 3.67
CA ALA A 35 -19.26 12.75 3.55
C ALA A 35 -20.01 12.56 4.88
N THR A 36 -21.13 13.26 5.04
CA THR A 36 -21.99 13.16 6.23
C THR A 36 -22.48 11.74 6.49
N ASP A 37 -22.67 10.95 5.43
CA ASP A 37 -23.21 9.58 5.51
C ASP A 37 -22.12 8.50 5.36
N GLY A 38 -20.83 8.87 5.46
CA GLY A 38 -19.70 7.94 5.41
C GLY A 38 -18.63 8.29 4.37
N LEU A 39 -17.83 7.30 3.99
CA LEU A 39 -16.80 7.44 2.96
C LEU A 39 -17.41 7.22 1.58
N VAL A 40 -17.26 8.21 0.69
CA VAL A 40 -17.71 8.10 -0.70
C VAL A 40 -16.47 7.97 -1.60
N THR A 41 -16.30 6.82 -2.23
CA THR A 41 -15.26 6.61 -3.25
C THR A 41 -15.57 7.46 -4.48
N TYR A 42 -14.64 8.33 -4.86
CA TYR A 42 -14.79 9.17 -6.06
C TYR A 42 -13.77 8.84 -7.15
N LEU A 43 -12.73 8.06 -6.81
CA LEU A 43 -11.75 7.56 -7.74
C LEU A 43 -11.26 6.19 -7.26
N GLN A 44 -11.13 5.23 -8.18
CA GLN A 44 -10.59 3.91 -7.90
C GLN A 44 -9.48 3.59 -8.91
N TYR A 45 -8.29 3.26 -8.41
CA TYR A 45 -7.24 2.68 -9.23
C TYR A 45 -7.32 1.16 -9.14
N VAL A 46 -7.37 0.49 -10.29
CA VAL A 46 -7.32 -0.97 -10.40
C VAL A 46 -6.00 -1.36 -11.08
N LEU A 47 -5.14 -2.05 -10.34
CA LEU A 47 -3.84 -2.52 -10.81
C LEU A 47 -3.88 -4.04 -10.91
N SER A 48 -3.46 -4.58 -12.06
CA SER A 48 -3.38 -6.03 -12.30
C SER A 48 -1.94 -6.51 -12.31
N ASN A 49 -1.69 -7.73 -11.83
CA ASN A 49 -0.37 -8.39 -11.83
C ASN A 49 0.74 -7.53 -11.19
N VAL A 50 0.50 -7.19 -9.92
CA VAL A 50 1.30 -6.20 -9.18
C VAL A 50 2.46 -6.87 -8.46
N PHE A 51 3.67 -6.38 -8.70
CA PHE A 51 4.84 -6.72 -7.88
C PHE A 51 5.12 -5.60 -6.88
N LEU A 52 5.37 -5.99 -5.63
CA LEU A 52 5.93 -5.09 -4.64
C LEU A 52 7.45 -5.11 -4.80
N SER A 53 8.03 -3.95 -5.13
CA SER A 53 9.45 -3.82 -5.43
C SER A 53 10.28 -3.47 -4.20
N GLU A 54 9.68 -2.82 -3.22
CA GLU A 54 10.38 -2.35 -2.03
C GLU A 54 9.42 -2.25 -0.86
N TYR A 55 9.96 -2.45 0.33
CA TYR A 55 9.30 -2.20 1.60
C TYR A 55 10.29 -1.51 2.54
N SER A 56 9.90 -0.39 3.11
CA SER A 56 10.69 0.39 4.07
C SER A 56 9.82 0.72 5.28
N ALA A 57 10.32 0.50 6.48
CA ALA A 57 9.63 0.86 7.72
C ALA A 57 10.51 1.83 8.50
N PHE A 58 9.90 2.92 8.97
CA PHE A 58 10.58 3.93 9.77
C PHE A 58 9.70 4.30 10.97
N CYS A 59 10.36 4.62 12.06
CA CYS A 59 9.73 5.09 13.29
C CYS A 59 10.29 6.48 13.56
N ASP A 60 9.41 7.48 13.64
CA ASP A 60 9.79 8.82 14.07
C ASP A 60 9.41 8.98 15.54
N THR A 61 10.33 9.49 16.36
CA THR A 61 10.19 9.54 17.83
C THR A 61 10.00 10.97 18.33
N ASP A 62 9.28 11.79 17.58
CA ASP A 62 8.82 13.10 18.05
C ASP A 62 7.37 13.00 18.56
N ASN A 63 7.24 12.78 19.88
CA ASN A 63 6.04 13.02 20.71
C ASN A 63 4.64 12.72 20.12
N GLY A 64 4.46 11.57 19.44
CA GLY A 64 3.12 11.17 18.98
C GLY A 64 3.06 9.91 18.12
N HIS A 65 3.45 8.74 18.67
CA HIS A 65 3.05 7.38 18.27
C HIS A 65 2.65 7.19 16.78
N SER A 66 3.57 7.35 15.83
CA SER A 66 3.31 6.97 14.45
C SER A 66 4.41 6.06 13.90
N HIS A 67 4.11 4.77 13.83
CA HIS A 67 4.90 3.79 13.10
C HIS A 67 4.41 3.77 11.65
N GLN A 68 5.29 4.07 10.68
CA GLN A 68 4.93 4.10 9.26
C GLN A 68 5.70 3.04 8.47
N ALA A 69 5.00 2.44 7.51
CA ALA A 69 5.51 1.51 6.52
C ALA A 69 5.22 2.05 5.13
N LYS A 70 6.23 2.06 4.27
CA LYS A 70 6.16 2.55 2.90
C LYS A 70 6.51 1.39 1.96
N SER A 71 5.66 1.13 0.98
CA SER A 71 5.88 0.12 -0.06
C SER A 71 5.83 0.75 -1.45
N THR A 72 6.76 0.34 -2.31
CA THR A 72 6.77 0.73 -3.73
C THR A 72 6.33 -0.43 -4.60
N SER A 73 5.56 -0.12 -5.63
CA SER A 73 5.07 -1.09 -6.61
C SER A 73 5.47 -0.70 -8.03
N LYS A 74 5.91 -1.71 -8.80
CA LYS A 74 6.17 -1.62 -10.24
C LYS A 74 5.15 -2.47 -10.99
N ASN A 75 4.54 -1.88 -12.01
CA ASN A 75 3.65 -2.56 -12.96
C ASN A 75 4.46 -2.91 -14.21
N SER A 76 4.65 -4.20 -14.50
CA SER A 76 5.32 -4.64 -15.73
C SER A 76 4.28 -4.87 -16.83
N ARG A 77 4.09 -3.88 -17.70
CA ARG A 77 3.46 -4.13 -19.02
C ARG A 77 4.52 -4.77 -19.93
N ARG A 78 4.62 -6.10 -19.93
CA ARG A 78 5.21 -6.82 -21.06
C ARG A 78 4.15 -6.93 -22.15
N VAL A 79 4.33 -6.17 -23.23
CA VAL A 79 3.77 -6.44 -24.55
C VAL A 79 4.78 -7.28 -25.31
#